data_AF-A0A6G0XRN5-F1
#
_entry.id   AF-A0A6G0XRN5-F1
#
_cell.length_a   1.000
_cell.length_b   1.000
_cell.length_c   1.000
_cell.angle_alpha   90.00
_cell.angle_beta   90.00
_cell.angle_gamma   90.00
#
_symmetry.space_group_name_H-M   'P 1'
#
loop_
_entity.id
_entity.type
_entity.pdbx_description
1 polymer ?
#
loop_
_entity_poly.entity_id
_entity_poly.type
_entity_poly.pdbx_seq_one_letter_code
_entity_poly.pdbx_strand_id
1 'polypeptide(L)'
;MLLSIGVTSTQSWQTTSLPVAQLDAVRPPFVCDTTGQASGYVKLPNKLDAHYFYLFFESRDKPETDPLVLWLNGGPGASSMLAFLTENGPCSYNPYSWTSNANVIWVDQPVGVGFSYGRLPEDYDHTLDDVANNMYLFLQGWLKEHPSFAGRPFFITGERFAGHYGPIIAAKLLTRQPANDEIAIPLQGVAIGNGWTSAIIQTQHQIDLIYENAYGKTIFEDKEALATYERSVRAIAVLADACNTGHNSTACAEASLRWKKELVVPLVSFC
;
A
#
# COMPACT_ATOMS: atom_id res chain seq x y z
N MET A 1 71.65 8.24 -8.85
CA MET A 1 71.42 6.82 -8.57
C MET A 1 69.94 6.67 -8.26
N LEU A 2 69.20 6.14 -9.26
CA LEU A 2 67.88 5.49 -9.22
C LEU A 2 66.67 6.33 -8.76
N LEU A 3 65.54 6.51 -9.46
CA LEU A 3 64.99 6.31 -10.83
C LEU A 3 63.53 6.86 -10.67
N SER A 4 63.06 7.89 -11.41
CA SER A 4 62.19 7.79 -12.61
C SER A 4 60.77 7.23 -12.33
N ILE A 5 59.62 7.67 -12.87
CA ILE A 5 59.25 8.36 -14.13
C ILE A 5 57.88 9.06 -13.89
N GLY A 6 57.70 10.27 -14.44
CA GLY A 6 56.37 10.83 -14.71
C GLY A 6 55.99 10.65 -16.18
N VAL A 7 54.71 10.48 -16.51
CA VAL A 7 54.14 10.74 -17.84
C VAL A 7 52.69 11.22 -17.70
N THR A 8 52.44 12.43 -18.22
CA THR A 8 51.14 12.97 -18.60
C THR A 8 50.58 12.20 -19.80
N SER A 9 49.32 11.78 -19.75
CA SER A 9 48.60 11.29 -20.94
C SER A 9 47.15 11.77 -20.89
N THR A 10 46.80 12.68 -21.81
CA THR A 10 45.44 13.00 -22.21
C THR A 10 44.90 11.84 -23.05
N GLN A 11 43.91 11.11 -22.55
CA GLN A 11 43.18 10.12 -23.33
C GLN A 11 41.71 10.53 -23.42
N SER A 12 41.29 10.81 -24.65
CA SER A 12 39.90 10.98 -25.04
C SER A 12 39.17 9.64 -24.98
N TRP A 13 37.98 9.64 -24.37
CA TRP A 13 37.08 8.49 -24.41
C TRP A 13 36.43 8.44 -25.79
N GLN A 14 36.86 7.51 -26.65
CA GLN A 14 36.11 7.15 -27.85
C GLN A 14 34.91 6.30 -27.44
N THR A 15 33.71 6.76 -27.78
CA THR A 15 32.47 5.98 -27.70
C THR A 15 32.47 4.95 -28.82
N THR A 16 32.77 3.71 -28.49
CA THR A 16 32.46 2.57 -29.36
C THR A 16 30.97 2.26 -29.23
N SER A 17 30.19 2.59 -30.27
CA SER A 17 28.82 2.11 -30.40
C SER A 17 28.83 0.59 -30.58
N LEU A 18 28.15 -0.11 -29.68
CA LEU A 18 27.84 -1.53 -29.88
C LEU A 18 26.79 -1.65 -31.01
N PRO A 19 26.97 -2.56 -31.98
CA PRO A 19 25.95 -2.79 -32.99
C PRO A 19 24.73 -3.40 -32.31
N VAL A 20 23.58 -2.73 -32.44
CA VAL A 20 22.28 -3.24 -32.02
C VAL A 20 22.01 -4.49 -32.87
N ALA A 21 22.19 -5.66 -32.27
CA ALA A 21 21.68 -6.90 -32.83
C ALA A 21 20.17 -6.71 -33.02
N GLN A 22 19.69 -7.00 -34.24
CA GLN A 22 18.28 -7.00 -34.61
C GLN A 22 17.50 -7.85 -33.60
N LEU A 23 16.77 -7.18 -32.70
CA LEU A 23 15.74 -7.78 -31.87
C LEU A 23 14.53 -8.00 -32.77
N ASP A 24 14.50 -9.15 -33.44
CA ASP A 24 13.31 -9.65 -34.11
C ASP A 24 12.19 -9.91 -33.08
N ALA A 25 10.97 -9.45 -33.45
CA ALA A 25 9.69 -9.51 -32.73
C ALA A 25 9.44 -8.44 -31.65
N VAL A 26 8.93 -7.30 -32.12
CA VAL A 26 8.33 -6.18 -31.36
C VAL A 26 7.27 -6.70 -30.39
N ARG A 27 7.63 -6.86 -29.11
CA ARG A 27 6.66 -6.60 -28.05
C ARG A 27 6.46 -5.08 -28.04
N PRO A 28 5.22 -4.55 -28.07
CA PRO A 28 5.04 -3.13 -27.82
C PRO A 28 5.73 -2.80 -26.49
N PRO A 29 6.38 -1.63 -26.37
CA PRO A 29 6.96 -1.22 -25.09
C PRO A 29 5.88 -1.36 -24.00
N PHE A 30 6.28 -1.83 -22.81
CA PHE A 30 5.38 -1.86 -21.66
C PHE A 30 5.03 -0.41 -21.33
N VAL A 31 3.90 0.05 -21.88
CA VAL A 31 3.35 1.38 -21.66
C VAL A 31 2.15 1.18 -20.77
N CYS A 32 2.15 1.84 -19.61
CA CYS A 32 0.99 1.79 -18.73
C CYS A 32 -0.08 2.77 -19.18
N ASP A 33 0.29 4.03 -19.41
CA ASP A 33 -0.60 5.03 -19.97
C ASP A 33 0.19 6.09 -20.74
N THR A 34 -0.53 6.96 -21.44
CA THR A 34 0.04 8.16 -22.07
C THR A 34 -0.27 9.45 -21.28
N THR A 35 -1.00 9.36 -20.17
CA THR A 35 -1.29 10.50 -19.30
C THR A 35 -0.03 10.99 -18.56
N GLY A 36 -0.11 12.18 -17.95
CA GLY A 36 0.95 12.66 -17.07
C GLY A 36 1.21 11.64 -15.96
N GLN A 37 2.48 11.36 -15.69
CA GLN A 37 2.89 10.36 -14.71
C GLN A 37 4.13 10.83 -13.97
N ALA A 38 4.22 10.48 -12.70
CA ALA A 38 5.38 10.74 -11.87
C ALA A 38 5.68 9.53 -10.99
N SER A 39 6.96 9.35 -10.69
CA SER A 39 7.42 8.34 -9.75
C SER A 39 8.58 8.91 -8.97
N GLY A 40 8.67 8.60 -7.69
CA GLY A 40 9.77 9.10 -6.89
C GLY A 40 9.63 8.77 -5.43
N TYR A 41 10.40 9.50 -4.63
CA TYR A 41 10.50 9.32 -3.20
C TYR A 41 10.19 10.63 -2.51
N VAL A 42 9.32 10.59 -1.49
CA VAL A 42 9.14 11.70 -0.56
C VAL A 42 9.84 11.35 0.74
N LYS A 43 10.82 12.17 1.12
CA LYS A 43 11.51 12.04 2.40
C LYS A 43 10.57 12.44 3.54
N LEU A 44 10.47 11.58 4.56
CA LEU A 44 9.69 11.87 5.76
C LEU A 44 10.52 12.74 6.73
N PRO A 45 10.09 13.98 7.04
CA PRO A 45 10.89 14.93 7.82
C PRO A 45 10.98 14.58 9.31
N ASN A 46 10.10 13.71 9.81
CA ASN A 46 10.08 13.23 11.20
C ASN A 46 10.94 11.97 11.42
N LYS A 47 11.61 11.48 10.38
CA LYS A 47 12.46 10.28 10.42
C LYS A 47 13.89 10.65 10.02
N LEU A 48 14.85 9.76 10.27
CA LEU A 48 16.27 10.02 10.02
C LEU A 48 16.56 9.98 8.50
N ASP A 49 16.16 8.87 7.86
CA ASP A 49 16.35 8.66 6.43
C ASP A 49 15.26 7.75 5.84
N ALA A 50 14.01 7.98 6.25
CA ALA A 50 12.86 7.28 5.69
C ALA A 50 12.32 7.99 4.44
N HIS A 51 12.02 7.20 3.41
CA HIS A 51 11.49 7.66 2.13
C HIS A 51 10.34 6.77 1.69
N TYR A 52 9.18 7.37 1.42
CA TYR A 52 8.05 6.68 0.81
C TYR A 52 8.12 6.81 -0.71
N PHE A 53 8.13 5.66 -1.39
CA PHE A 53 8.02 5.56 -2.82
C PHE A 53 6.57 5.69 -3.27
N TYR A 54 6.36 6.35 -4.41
CA TYR A 54 5.06 6.44 -5.06
C TYR A 54 5.13 6.24 -6.57
N LEU A 55 4.04 5.74 -7.14
CA LEU A 55 3.67 5.93 -8.54
C LEU A 55 2.43 6.80 -8.60
N PHE A 56 2.42 7.74 -9.54
CA PHE A 56 1.32 8.66 -9.77
C PHE A 56 0.96 8.69 -11.25
N PHE A 57 -0.33 8.66 -11.55
CA PHE A 57 -0.87 8.90 -12.89
C PHE A 57 -2.01 9.89 -12.82
N GLU A 58 -1.99 10.83 -13.77
CA GLU A 58 -3.06 11.77 -14.03
C GLU A 58 -4.31 11.08 -14.58
N SER A 59 -5.46 11.72 -14.34
CA SER A 59 -6.74 11.32 -14.92
C SER A 59 -6.69 11.34 -16.45
N ARG A 60 -7.37 10.37 -17.07
CA ARG A 60 -7.60 10.28 -18.52
C ARG A 60 -8.67 11.25 -19.01
N ASP A 61 -9.58 11.71 -18.13
CA ASP A 61 -10.65 12.65 -18.48
C ASP A 61 -10.19 14.10 -18.29
N LYS A 62 -10.17 14.59 -17.05
CA LYS A 62 -9.82 16.00 -16.75
C LYS A 62 -8.82 16.06 -15.60
N PRO A 63 -7.52 15.84 -15.85
CA PRO A 63 -6.52 15.84 -14.78
C PRO A 63 -6.50 17.15 -13.96
N GLU A 64 -6.84 18.25 -14.60
CA GLU A 64 -6.93 19.59 -14.00
C GLU A 64 -8.19 19.87 -13.17
N THR A 65 -9.13 18.92 -13.05
CA THR A 65 -10.34 19.09 -12.20
C THR A 65 -10.72 17.84 -11.42
N ASP A 66 -10.32 16.68 -11.90
CA ASP A 66 -10.66 15.38 -11.32
C ASP A 66 -10.03 15.20 -9.93
N PRO A 67 -10.65 14.37 -9.07
CA PRO A 67 -10.21 14.17 -7.70
C PRO A 67 -8.80 13.57 -7.63
N LEU A 68 -8.15 13.77 -6.48
CA LEU A 68 -6.93 13.07 -6.10
C LEU A 68 -7.30 11.86 -5.24
N VAL A 69 -6.84 10.69 -5.64
CA VAL A 69 -7.14 9.41 -5.00
C VAL A 69 -5.85 8.78 -4.53
N LEU A 70 -5.73 8.55 -3.22
CA LEU A 70 -4.65 7.75 -2.64
C LEU A 70 -5.08 6.29 -2.62
N TRP A 71 -4.24 5.38 -3.10
CA TRP A 71 -4.41 3.93 -2.98
C TRP A 71 -3.39 3.29 -2.04
N LEU A 72 -3.88 2.41 -1.17
CA LEU A 72 -3.10 1.66 -0.19
C LEU A 72 -3.43 0.16 -0.25
N ASN A 73 -2.48 -0.69 -0.64
CA ASN A 73 -2.61 -2.12 -0.35
C ASN A 73 -2.40 -2.40 1.15
N GLY A 74 -2.86 -3.58 1.58
CA GLY A 74 -2.83 -3.99 2.98
C GLY A 74 -1.56 -4.73 3.40
N GLY A 75 -1.73 -5.98 3.83
CA GLY A 75 -0.70 -6.77 4.50
C GLY A 75 -0.97 -6.94 6.00
N PRO A 76 -0.35 -6.18 6.92
CA PRO A 76 0.52 -5.03 6.70
C PRO A 76 1.80 -5.39 5.95
N GLY A 77 2.30 -4.45 5.14
CA GLY A 77 3.57 -4.61 4.43
C GLY A 77 3.48 -5.09 2.97
N ALA A 78 2.30 -5.08 2.36
CA ALA A 78 2.17 -5.36 0.93
C ALA A 78 2.39 -4.08 0.12
N SER A 79 3.19 -4.17 -0.94
CA SER A 79 3.44 -3.06 -1.85
C SER A 79 2.17 -2.66 -2.60
N SER A 80 1.93 -1.37 -2.74
CA SER A 80 0.83 -0.82 -3.55
C SER A 80 1.10 -0.97 -5.06
N MET A 81 2.33 -1.34 -5.43
CA MET A 81 2.68 -1.67 -6.81
C MET A 81 1.96 -2.93 -7.29
N LEU A 82 1.51 -3.79 -6.38
CA LEU A 82 0.66 -4.93 -6.72
C LEU A 82 -0.63 -4.44 -7.39
N ALA A 83 -1.40 -3.58 -6.71
CA ALA A 83 -2.63 -3.07 -7.29
C ALA A 83 -2.42 -2.23 -8.55
N PHE A 84 -1.34 -1.44 -8.57
CA PHE A 84 -0.96 -0.68 -9.75
C PHE A 84 -0.76 -1.59 -10.98
N LEU A 85 -0.11 -2.74 -10.82
CA LEU A 85 0.20 -3.64 -11.93
C LEU A 85 -0.92 -4.64 -12.24
N THR A 86 -1.71 -5.06 -11.25
CA THR A 86 -2.61 -6.22 -11.38
C THR A 86 -4.07 -5.96 -11.06
N GLU A 87 -4.42 -4.79 -10.50
CA GLU A 87 -5.78 -4.50 -10.06
C GLU A 87 -6.36 -3.28 -10.78
N ASN A 88 -6.03 -2.08 -10.32
CA ASN A 88 -6.70 -0.84 -10.71
C ASN A 88 -5.80 0.18 -11.42
N GLY A 89 -4.50 -0.10 -11.56
CA GLY A 89 -3.61 0.77 -12.31
C GLY A 89 -3.78 0.66 -13.83
N PRO A 90 -3.17 1.59 -14.58
CA PRO A 90 -3.38 1.73 -16.02
C PRO A 90 -2.62 0.69 -16.86
N CYS A 91 -1.69 -0.07 -16.24
CA CYS A 91 -0.79 -0.96 -16.95
C CYS A 91 -1.46 -2.00 -17.83
N SER A 92 -0.75 -2.38 -18.92
CA SER A 92 -1.26 -3.29 -19.95
C SER A 92 -2.53 -2.77 -20.66
N TYR A 93 -2.65 -1.45 -20.80
CA TYR A 93 -3.84 -0.77 -21.35
C TYR A 93 -5.13 -1.24 -20.65
N ASN A 94 -5.19 -1.07 -19.33
CA ASN A 94 -6.38 -1.42 -18.56
C ASN A 94 -7.50 -0.39 -18.83
N PRO A 95 -8.59 -0.73 -19.57
CA PRO A 95 -9.67 0.21 -19.85
C PRO A 95 -10.54 0.51 -18.62
N TYR A 96 -10.40 -0.28 -17.54
CA TYR A 96 -11.11 -0.12 -16.28
C TYR A 96 -10.23 0.47 -15.18
N SER A 97 -9.08 1.03 -15.55
CA SER A 97 -8.19 1.67 -14.58
C SER A 97 -8.91 2.81 -13.86
N TRP A 98 -8.57 2.99 -12.60
CA TRP A 98 -9.08 4.09 -11.78
C TRP A 98 -8.59 5.46 -12.26
N THR A 99 -7.56 5.52 -13.11
CA THR A 99 -7.16 6.76 -13.79
C THR A 99 -8.19 7.24 -14.80
N SER A 100 -9.27 6.49 -15.08
CA SER A 100 -10.30 6.93 -16.03
C SER A 100 -10.95 8.27 -15.66
N ASN A 101 -11.09 8.57 -14.35
CA ASN A 101 -11.74 9.78 -13.85
C ASN A 101 -11.11 10.31 -12.55
N ALA A 102 -9.85 9.98 -12.29
CA ALA A 102 -9.14 10.42 -11.09
C ALA A 102 -7.63 10.49 -11.32
N ASN A 103 -7.00 11.41 -10.60
CA ASN A 103 -5.55 11.45 -10.43
C ASN A 103 -5.20 10.47 -9.30
N VAL A 104 -4.42 9.42 -9.55
CA VAL A 104 -4.24 8.32 -8.58
C VAL A 104 -2.78 8.20 -8.14
N ILE A 105 -2.57 8.14 -6.83
CA ILE A 105 -1.27 7.90 -6.19
C ILE A 105 -1.30 6.50 -5.56
N TRP A 106 -0.44 5.60 -6.01
CA TRP A 106 -0.13 4.34 -5.33
C TRP A 106 1.12 4.52 -4.48
N VAL A 107 1.00 4.32 -3.18
CA VAL A 107 2.10 4.56 -2.23
C VAL A 107 2.52 3.27 -1.56
N ASP A 108 3.81 2.99 -1.60
CA ASP A 108 4.39 1.92 -0.80
C ASP A 108 4.58 2.42 0.64
N GLN A 109 3.87 1.80 1.58
CA GLN A 109 3.94 2.16 3.00
C GLN A 109 3.61 0.92 3.85
N PRO A 110 4.08 0.84 5.10
CA PRO A 110 5.03 1.74 5.78
C PRO A 110 6.48 1.67 5.27
N VAL A 111 7.43 2.23 6.03
CA VAL A 111 8.87 2.15 5.73
C VAL A 111 9.30 0.68 5.61
N GLY A 112 10.06 0.34 4.57
CA GLY A 112 10.51 -1.02 4.27
C GLY A 112 9.56 -1.84 3.37
N VAL A 113 8.43 -1.26 2.95
CA VAL A 113 7.48 -1.89 2.04
C VAL A 113 7.82 -1.58 0.60
N GLY A 114 7.84 -2.59 -0.26
CA GLY A 114 8.08 -2.42 -1.70
C GLY A 114 9.38 -1.66 -1.97
N PHE A 115 9.27 -0.51 -2.61
CA PHE A 115 10.42 0.36 -2.88
C PHE A 115 10.69 1.38 -1.76
N SER A 116 9.76 1.59 -0.82
CA SER A 116 9.96 2.50 0.32
C SER A 116 11.01 1.95 1.29
N TYR A 117 11.89 2.82 1.76
CA TYR A 117 13.03 2.40 2.58
C TYR A 117 13.30 3.35 3.75
N GLY A 118 14.00 2.82 4.74
CA GLY A 118 14.57 3.53 5.87
C GLY A 118 15.88 2.87 6.25
N ARG A 119 16.82 3.65 6.80
CA ARG A 119 18.19 3.17 7.06
C ARG A 119 18.33 2.54 8.44
N LEU A 120 17.57 3.04 9.41
CA LEU A 120 17.73 2.69 10.82
C LEU A 120 16.44 2.13 11.40
N PRO A 121 16.48 1.30 12.47
CA PRO A 121 15.27 0.76 13.09
C PRO A 121 14.25 1.84 13.49
N GLU A 122 14.71 3.02 13.90
CA GLU A 122 13.89 4.15 14.30
C GLU A 122 13.11 4.78 13.12
N ASP A 123 13.52 4.50 11.88
CA ASP A 123 12.78 4.92 10.69
C ASP A 123 11.47 4.15 10.54
N TYR A 124 11.37 2.92 11.07
CA TYR A 124 10.23 2.04 10.89
C TYR A 124 9.03 2.44 11.76
N ASP A 125 7.84 2.05 11.31
CA ASP A 125 6.59 2.37 12.00
C ASP A 125 6.19 1.21 12.92
N HIS A 126 5.81 1.57 14.15
CA HIS A 126 5.47 0.58 15.19
C HIS A 126 4.01 0.69 15.64
N THR A 127 3.33 1.78 15.29
CA THR A 127 1.93 2.05 15.63
C THR A 127 1.14 2.56 14.43
N LEU A 128 -0.19 2.47 14.49
CA LEU A 128 -1.06 3.09 13.48
C LEU A 128 -0.98 4.62 13.51
N ASP A 129 -0.64 5.21 14.65
CA ASP A 129 -0.39 6.65 14.76
C ASP A 129 0.87 7.06 13.99
N ASP A 130 1.94 6.25 14.02
CA ASP A 130 3.13 6.47 13.20
C ASP A 130 2.77 6.45 11.71
N VAL A 131 1.99 5.44 11.27
CA VAL A 131 1.53 5.33 9.89
C VAL A 131 0.70 6.54 9.47
N ALA A 132 -0.23 6.99 10.31
CA ALA A 132 -1.06 8.15 10.03
C ALA A 132 -0.23 9.45 9.96
N ASN A 133 0.72 9.62 10.89
CA ASN A 133 1.63 10.76 10.92
C ASN A 133 2.53 10.80 9.68
N ASN A 134 3.12 9.68 9.31
CA ASN A 134 4.01 9.59 8.16
C ASN A 134 3.26 9.77 6.84
N MET A 135 2.06 9.20 6.71
CA MET A 135 1.25 9.41 5.51
C MET A 135 0.81 10.88 5.38
N TYR A 136 0.48 11.55 6.50
CA TYR A 136 0.22 12.99 6.48
C TYR A 136 1.44 13.75 5.93
N LEU A 137 2.63 13.47 6.45
CA LEU A 137 3.86 14.15 6.03
C LEU A 137 4.28 13.80 4.59
N PHE A 138 4.02 12.56 4.16
CA PHE A 138 4.16 12.15 2.76
C PHE A 138 3.26 13.01 1.86
N LEU A 139 1.97 13.14 2.18
CA LEU A 139 1.04 13.94 1.38
C LEU A 139 1.44 15.42 1.37
N GLN A 140 1.93 15.96 2.49
CA GLN A 140 2.46 17.33 2.56
C GLN A 140 3.67 17.50 1.63
N GLY A 141 4.63 16.58 1.65
CA GLY A 141 5.80 16.62 0.76
C GLY A 141 5.42 16.46 -0.70
N TRP A 142 4.54 15.49 -1.01
CA TRP A 142 4.05 15.23 -2.35
C TRP A 142 3.32 16.45 -2.94
N LEU A 143 2.43 17.10 -2.19
CA LEU A 143 1.72 18.30 -2.65
C LEU A 143 2.64 19.53 -2.80
N LYS A 144 3.77 19.59 -2.08
CA LYS A 144 4.80 20.63 -2.30
C LYS A 144 5.54 20.42 -3.62
N GLU A 145 5.76 19.17 -4.03
CA GLU A 145 6.36 18.83 -5.33
C GLU A 145 5.34 18.94 -6.48
N HIS A 146 4.06 18.69 -6.20
CA HIS A 146 2.96 18.70 -7.18
C HIS A 146 1.86 19.72 -6.83
N PRO A 147 2.16 21.03 -6.81
CA PRO A 147 1.26 22.06 -6.29
C PRO A 147 -0.04 22.24 -7.09
N SER A 148 -0.10 21.80 -8.35
CA SER A 148 -1.32 21.82 -9.19
C SER A 148 -2.46 20.94 -8.66
N PHE A 149 -2.15 20.00 -7.76
CA PHE A 149 -3.14 19.14 -7.10
C PHE A 149 -3.54 19.63 -5.69
N ALA A 150 -3.00 20.76 -5.23
CA ALA A 150 -3.44 21.36 -3.98
C ALA A 150 -4.92 21.76 -4.06
N GLY A 151 -5.69 21.46 -3.00
CA GLY A 151 -7.13 21.78 -2.94
C GLY A 151 -8.05 20.86 -3.75
N ARG A 152 -7.53 19.82 -4.41
CA ARG A 152 -8.36 18.82 -5.10
C ARG A 152 -9.20 18.02 -4.10
N PRO A 153 -10.46 17.67 -4.42
CA PRO A 153 -11.21 16.66 -3.67
C PRO A 153 -10.35 15.41 -3.45
N PHE A 154 -10.10 15.06 -2.18
CA PHE A 154 -9.18 13.99 -1.84
C PHE A 154 -9.91 12.77 -1.29
N PHE A 155 -9.57 11.58 -1.79
CA PHE A 155 -10.13 10.31 -1.32
C PHE A 155 -9.02 9.36 -0.88
N ILE A 156 -9.24 8.70 0.24
CA ILE A 156 -8.37 7.60 0.70
C ILE A 156 -9.03 6.29 0.30
N THR A 157 -8.30 5.46 -0.41
CA THR A 157 -8.79 4.18 -0.88
C THR A 157 -7.76 3.09 -0.61
N GLY A 158 -8.23 1.85 -0.52
CA GLY A 158 -7.32 0.74 -0.32
C GLY A 158 -8.04 -0.56 0.01
N GLU A 159 -7.26 -1.59 0.28
CA GLU A 159 -7.77 -2.91 0.54
C GLU A 159 -7.11 -3.65 1.72
N ARG A 160 -7.79 -4.68 2.21
CA ARG A 160 -7.34 -5.54 3.31
C ARG A 160 -6.96 -4.73 4.56
N PHE A 161 -5.68 -4.68 4.93
CA PHE A 161 -5.22 -3.97 6.13
C PHE A 161 -5.31 -2.43 5.99
N ALA A 162 -5.57 -1.92 4.78
CA ALA A 162 -6.02 -0.54 4.61
C ALA A 162 -7.33 -0.24 5.35
N GLY A 163 -8.10 -1.26 5.75
CA GLY A 163 -9.22 -1.10 6.68
C GLY A 163 -8.81 -0.60 8.07
N HIS A 164 -7.53 -0.65 8.44
CA HIS A 164 -6.96 0.06 9.58
C HIS A 164 -6.29 1.38 9.16
N TYR A 165 -5.52 1.37 8.06
CA TYR A 165 -4.79 2.56 7.58
C TYR A 165 -5.73 3.72 7.18
N GLY A 166 -6.72 3.45 6.34
CA GLY A 166 -7.62 4.47 5.80
C GLY A 166 -8.32 5.28 6.89
N PRO A 167 -9.00 4.63 7.86
CA PRO A 167 -9.65 5.34 8.96
C PRO A 167 -8.69 6.17 9.83
N ILE A 168 -7.50 5.65 10.17
CA ILE A 168 -6.56 6.41 11.02
C ILE A 168 -5.94 7.59 10.29
N ILE A 169 -5.64 7.45 8.99
CA ILE A 169 -5.16 8.56 8.15
C ILE A 169 -6.27 9.60 7.97
N ALA A 170 -7.51 9.17 7.73
CA ALA A 170 -8.66 10.06 7.65
C ALA A 170 -8.87 10.85 8.95
N ALA A 171 -8.82 10.17 10.11
CA ALA A 171 -8.91 10.82 11.41
C ALA A 171 -7.80 11.86 11.60
N LYS A 172 -6.56 11.54 11.19
CA LYS A 172 -5.44 12.49 11.22
C LYS A 172 -5.70 13.74 10.38
N LEU A 173 -6.21 13.59 9.16
CA LEU A 173 -6.54 14.71 8.26
C LEU A 173 -7.69 15.58 8.79
N LEU A 174 -8.70 14.97 9.42
CA LEU A 174 -9.87 15.68 9.94
C LEU A 174 -9.59 16.43 11.25
N THR A 175 -8.68 15.90 12.08
CA THR A 175 -8.41 16.46 13.42
C THR A 175 -7.25 17.43 13.45
N ARG A 176 -6.33 17.37 12.47
CA ARG A 176 -5.20 18.30 12.38
C ARG A 176 -5.58 19.50 11.51
N GLN A 177 -5.53 20.69 12.09
CA GLN A 177 -5.52 21.92 11.31
C GLN A 177 -4.13 22.08 10.66
N PRO A 178 -4.05 22.35 9.35
CA PRO A 178 -2.77 22.58 8.68
C PRO A 178 -2.09 23.82 9.27
N ALA A 179 -0.78 23.75 9.50
CA ALA A 179 0.02 24.92 9.83
C ALA A 179 0.12 25.88 8.62
N ASN A 180 0.60 27.11 8.83
CA ASN A 180 0.66 28.14 7.79
C ASN A 180 1.48 27.73 6.54
N ASP A 181 2.45 26.83 6.70
CA ASP A 181 3.32 26.31 5.63
C ASP A 181 2.92 24.89 5.17
N GLU A 182 1.80 24.38 5.66
CA GLU A 182 1.19 23.11 5.26
C GLU A 182 0.02 23.33 4.31
N ILE A 183 -0.18 22.37 3.40
CA ILE A 183 -1.22 22.41 2.38
C ILE A 183 -2.47 21.72 2.94
N ALA A 184 -3.62 22.40 2.92
CA ALA A 184 -4.89 21.80 3.31
C ALA A 184 -5.29 20.67 2.34
N ILE A 185 -5.68 19.52 2.90
CA ILE A 185 -6.09 18.33 2.15
C ILE A 185 -7.60 18.12 2.35
N PRO A 186 -8.46 18.49 1.39
CA PRO A 186 -9.90 18.47 1.58
C PRO A 186 -10.45 17.05 1.38
N LEU A 187 -10.27 16.20 2.40
CA LEU A 187 -10.78 14.83 2.44
C LEU A 187 -12.30 14.80 2.21
N GLN A 188 -12.74 14.06 1.19
CA GLN A 188 -14.14 13.88 0.83
C GLN A 188 -14.68 12.48 1.16
N GLY A 189 -13.81 11.48 1.25
CA GLY A 189 -14.26 10.13 1.55
C GLY A 189 -13.15 9.11 1.73
N VAL A 190 -13.55 7.97 2.28
CA VAL A 190 -12.73 6.78 2.45
C VAL A 190 -13.47 5.59 1.84
N ALA A 191 -12.82 4.83 0.96
CA ALA A 191 -13.38 3.62 0.37
C ALA A 191 -12.45 2.43 0.57
N ILE A 192 -12.90 1.42 1.30
CA ILE A 192 -12.08 0.25 1.65
C ILE A 192 -12.68 -1.02 1.03
N GLY A 193 -11.94 -1.64 0.11
CA GLY A 193 -12.26 -2.94 -0.47
C GLY A 193 -11.84 -4.08 0.46
N ASN A 194 -12.76 -4.99 0.78
CA ASN A 194 -12.47 -6.21 1.58
C ASN A 194 -11.62 -5.93 2.84
N GLY A 195 -11.94 -4.84 3.54
CA GLY A 195 -11.14 -4.32 4.65
C GLY A 195 -11.15 -5.24 5.86
N TRP A 196 -9.99 -5.39 6.50
CA TRP A 196 -9.88 -5.82 7.88
C TRP A 196 -9.95 -4.57 8.75
N THR A 197 -11.02 -4.39 9.52
CA THR A 197 -11.32 -3.17 10.30
C THR A 197 -11.72 -3.49 11.73
N SER A 198 -12.60 -4.49 11.94
CA SER A 198 -12.97 -4.95 13.27
C SER A 198 -12.73 -6.44 13.39
N ALA A 199 -11.58 -6.80 13.98
CA ALA A 199 -11.22 -8.19 14.21
C ALA A 199 -12.26 -8.93 15.08
N ILE A 200 -12.83 -8.25 16.08
CA ILE A 200 -13.83 -8.84 16.99
C ILE A 200 -15.08 -9.28 16.21
N ILE A 201 -15.58 -8.42 15.33
CA ILE A 201 -16.80 -8.66 14.56
C ILE A 201 -16.49 -9.62 13.40
N GLN A 202 -15.49 -9.30 12.58
CA GLN A 202 -15.21 -10.02 11.34
C GLN A 202 -14.72 -11.45 11.57
N THR A 203 -14.03 -11.75 12.68
CA THR A 203 -13.64 -13.12 13.00
C THR A 203 -14.87 -14.01 13.19
N GLN A 204 -15.92 -13.51 13.84
CA GLN A 204 -17.12 -14.29 14.10
C GLN A 204 -17.88 -14.60 12.80
N HIS A 205 -17.93 -13.65 11.87
CA HIS A 205 -18.55 -13.81 10.56
C HIS A 205 -17.79 -14.73 9.59
N GLN A 206 -16.64 -15.30 9.98
CA GLN A 206 -16.00 -16.33 9.17
C GLN A 206 -16.83 -17.62 9.10
N ILE A 207 -17.66 -17.90 10.11
CA ILE A 207 -18.61 -19.01 10.08
C ILE A 207 -19.67 -18.81 8.99
N ASP A 208 -20.06 -17.57 8.69
CA ASP A 208 -21.06 -17.29 7.66
C ASP A 208 -20.55 -17.68 6.27
N LEU A 209 -19.25 -17.54 6.00
CA LEU A 209 -18.65 -18.05 4.75
C LEU A 209 -18.80 -19.57 4.63
N ILE A 210 -18.77 -20.29 5.75
CA ILE A 210 -18.85 -21.75 5.74
C ILE A 210 -20.27 -22.21 5.41
N TYR A 211 -21.29 -21.56 5.97
CA TYR A 211 -22.68 -21.98 5.84
C TYR A 211 -23.48 -21.25 4.76
N GLU A 212 -23.15 -19.98 4.52
CA GLU A 212 -23.96 -19.05 3.72
C GLU A 212 -23.16 -18.44 2.55
N ASN A 213 -22.06 -19.07 2.10
CA ASN A 213 -21.36 -18.55 0.93
C ASN A 213 -22.29 -18.48 -0.29
N ALA A 214 -22.19 -17.37 -1.01
CA ALA A 214 -22.98 -17.11 -2.21
C ALA A 214 -22.76 -18.11 -3.36
N TYR A 215 -21.76 -19.00 -3.24
CA TYR A 215 -21.42 -20.00 -4.23
C TYR A 215 -22.12 -21.34 -4.02
N GLY A 216 -22.84 -21.52 -2.90
CA GLY A 216 -23.50 -22.78 -2.55
C GLY A 216 -22.53 -23.95 -2.42
N LYS A 217 -21.29 -23.69 -2.01
CA LYS A 217 -20.22 -24.69 -1.89
C LYS A 217 -20.08 -25.16 -0.46
N THR A 218 -19.97 -26.48 -0.30
CA THR A 218 -19.51 -27.06 0.97
C THR A 218 -18.02 -26.80 1.11
N ILE A 219 -17.63 -26.03 2.12
CA ILE A 219 -16.21 -25.71 2.40
C ILE A 219 -15.54 -26.81 3.23
N PHE A 220 -16.28 -27.40 4.18
CA PHE A 220 -15.80 -28.51 5.01
C PHE A 220 -16.69 -29.74 4.80
N GLU A 221 -16.13 -30.79 4.22
CA GLU A 221 -16.80 -32.10 4.13
C GLU A 221 -16.64 -32.90 5.44
N ASP A 222 -15.48 -32.78 6.08
CA ASP A 222 -15.20 -33.39 7.37
C ASP A 222 -15.86 -32.60 8.52
N LYS A 223 -16.80 -33.27 9.20
CA LYS A 223 -17.54 -32.69 10.33
C LYS A 223 -16.66 -32.40 11.55
N GLU A 224 -15.59 -33.16 11.76
CA GLU A 224 -14.67 -32.91 12.87
C GLU A 224 -13.78 -31.70 12.58
N ALA A 225 -13.32 -31.56 11.34
CA ALA A 225 -12.61 -30.37 10.89
C ALA A 225 -13.50 -29.11 11.02
N LEU A 226 -14.76 -29.19 10.60
CA LEU A 226 -15.75 -28.11 10.78
C LEU A 226 -15.93 -27.75 12.26
N ALA A 227 -16.18 -28.74 13.12
CA ALA A 227 -16.34 -28.51 14.56
C ALA A 227 -15.09 -27.88 15.20
N THR A 228 -13.90 -28.22 14.69
CA THR A 228 -12.63 -27.60 15.11
C THR A 228 -12.56 -26.15 14.66
N TYR A 229 -12.87 -25.88 13.40
CA TYR A 229 -12.90 -24.53 12.84
C TYR A 229 -13.84 -23.60 13.65
N GLU A 230 -15.04 -24.07 13.97
CA GLU A 230 -16.01 -23.30 14.76
C GLU A 230 -15.51 -22.99 16.18
N ARG A 231 -14.82 -23.95 16.83
CA ARG A 231 -14.20 -23.71 18.13
C ARG A 231 -13.08 -22.67 18.03
N SER A 232 -12.26 -22.74 16.98
CA SER A 232 -11.20 -21.77 16.72
C SER A 232 -11.76 -20.37 16.50
N VAL A 233 -12.83 -20.21 15.72
CA VAL A 233 -13.52 -18.92 15.51
C VAL A 233 -13.92 -18.30 16.86
N ARG A 234 -14.60 -19.06 17.72
CA ARG A 234 -15.02 -18.57 19.04
C ARG A 234 -13.84 -18.22 19.95
N ALA A 235 -12.81 -19.06 19.98
CA ALA A 235 -11.64 -18.83 20.82
C ALA A 235 -10.85 -17.58 20.38
N ILE A 236 -10.69 -17.39 19.06
CA ILE A 236 -9.98 -16.23 18.50
C ILE A 236 -10.79 -14.96 18.71
N ALA A 237 -12.13 -15.00 18.64
CA ALA A 237 -12.98 -13.85 18.95
C ALA A 237 -12.80 -13.39 20.41
N VAL A 238 -12.68 -14.31 21.38
CA VAL A 238 -12.39 -13.98 22.78
C VAL A 238 -11.00 -13.34 22.94
N LEU A 239 -9.98 -13.87 22.24
CA LEU A 239 -8.64 -13.28 22.25
C LEU A 239 -8.62 -11.89 21.60
N ALA A 240 -9.36 -11.70 20.51
CA ALA A 240 -9.48 -10.42 19.82
C ALA A 240 -10.17 -9.37 20.71
N ASP A 241 -11.20 -9.76 21.47
CA ASP A 241 -11.83 -8.88 22.45
C ASP A 241 -10.85 -8.51 23.57
N ALA A 242 -10.20 -9.48 24.20
CA ALA A 242 -9.20 -9.23 25.25
C ALA A 242 -8.02 -8.37 24.77
N CYS A 243 -7.61 -8.51 23.51
CA CYS A 243 -6.63 -7.65 22.86
C CYS A 243 -7.10 -6.19 22.80
N ASN A 244 -8.31 -5.97 22.27
CA ASN A 244 -8.83 -4.63 21.98
C ASN A 244 -9.36 -3.91 23.22
N THR A 245 -10.20 -4.55 24.03
CA THR A 245 -10.85 -3.93 25.21
C THR A 245 -9.96 -4.01 26.45
N GLY A 246 -9.23 -5.12 26.60
CA GLY A 246 -8.32 -5.36 27.71
C GLY A 246 -6.90 -4.83 27.49
N HIS A 247 -6.59 -4.29 26.31
CA HIS A 247 -5.25 -3.88 25.89
C HIS A 247 -4.17 -4.95 26.15
N ASN A 248 -4.53 -6.23 26.03
CA ASN A 248 -3.66 -7.35 26.34
C ASN A 248 -2.80 -7.74 25.12
N SER A 249 -1.54 -7.31 25.11
CA SER A 249 -0.60 -7.54 24.01
C SER A 249 -0.34 -9.03 23.73
N THR A 250 -0.31 -9.88 24.76
CA THR A 250 -0.20 -11.33 24.59
C THR A 250 -1.41 -11.89 23.86
N ALA A 251 -2.62 -11.46 24.24
CA ALA A 251 -3.84 -11.85 23.55
C ALA A 251 -3.86 -11.37 22.09
N CYS A 252 -3.34 -10.17 21.80
CA CYS A 252 -3.20 -9.67 20.42
C CYS A 252 -2.30 -10.56 19.57
N ALA A 253 -1.13 -10.94 20.11
CA ALA A 253 -0.17 -11.80 19.41
C ALA A 253 -0.75 -13.21 19.20
N GLU A 254 -1.40 -13.78 20.22
CA GLU A 254 -2.02 -15.09 20.13
C GLU A 254 -3.19 -15.10 19.15
N ALA A 255 -4.10 -14.11 19.22
CA ALA A 255 -5.22 -13.97 18.30
C ALA A 255 -4.73 -13.96 16.84
N SER A 256 -3.69 -13.16 16.55
CA SER A 256 -3.13 -13.03 15.20
C SER A 256 -2.50 -14.34 14.71
N LEU A 257 -1.74 -15.02 15.57
CA LEU A 257 -1.09 -16.28 15.24
C LEU A 257 -2.12 -17.39 14.96
N ARG A 258 -3.12 -17.51 15.83
CA ARG A 258 -4.19 -18.51 15.73
C ARG A 258 -5.10 -18.21 14.55
N TRP A 259 -5.48 -16.96 14.31
CA TRP A 259 -6.24 -16.56 13.12
C TRP A 259 -5.56 -17.03 11.83
N LYS A 260 -4.25 -16.80 11.69
CA LYS A 260 -3.50 -17.26 10.52
C LYS A 260 -3.50 -18.79 10.41
N LYS A 261 -3.17 -19.50 11.50
CA LYS A 261 -2.97 -20.95 11.46
C LYS A 261 -4.26 -21.77 11.44
N GLU A 262 -5.28 -21.32 12.15
CA GLU A 262 -6.50 -22.10 12.40
C GLU A 262 -7.67 -21.65 11.56
N LEU A 263 -7.67 -20.40 11.05
CA LEU A 263 -8.78 -19.89 10.25
C LEU A 263 -8.41 -19.62 8.80
N VAL A 264 -7.22 -19.07 8.52
CA VAL A 264 -6.80 -18.78 7.14
C VAL A 264 -6.22 -20.00 6.45
N VAL A 265 -5.20 -20.64 7.04
CA VAL A 265 -4.52 -21.80 6.43
C VAL A 265 -5.51 -22.91 6.01
N PRO A 266 -6.48 -23.32 6.86
CA PRO A 266 -7.44 -24.35 6.45
C PRO A 266 -8.34 -23.95 5.29
N LEU A 267 -8.48 -22.66 4.96
CA LEU A 267 -9.29 -22.24 3.81
C LEU A 267 -8.48 -22.13 2.51
N VAL A 268 -7.17 -21.92 2.60
CA VAL A 268 -6.31 -21.70 1.42
C VAL A 268 -5.43 -22.90 1.06
N SER A 269 -5.29 -23.88 1.96
CA SER A 269 -4.50 -25.09 1.72
C SER A 269 -5.24 -26.20 0.96
N PHE A 270 -6.52 -25.99 0.59
CA PHE A 270 -7.30 -26.92 -0.24
C PHE A 270 -7.38 -26.51 -1.72
N CYS A 271 -6.59 -25.53 -2.16
CA CYS A 271 -6.43 -25.16 -3.57
C CYS A 271 -5.24 -25.89 -4.21
#